data_AF-S2VR38-F1
#
_entry.id   AF-S2VR38-F1
#
_cell.length_a   1.000
_cell.length_b   1.000
_cell.length_c   1.000
_cell.angle_alpha   90.00
_cell.angle_beta   90.00
_cell.angle_gamma   90.00
#
_symmetry.space_group_name_H-M   'P 1'
#
loop_
_entity.id
_entity.type
_entity.pdbx_description
1 polymer ?
#
loop_
_entity_poly.entity_id
_entity_poly.type
_entity_poly.pdbx_seq_one_letter_code
_entity_poly.pdbx_strand_id
1 'polypeptide(L)'
;MAVVALVKNPEKRCRFRLHTLTTKKVEYHGGRVKMFEKIAKNAAAQGIDFEVIFDPDAHDRWLRTDTGWIIFLGRGIDIFHNFEGGAYAFPSARQEFRRARAFSISYVRKNQ
;
A
#
# COMPACT_ATOMS: atom_id res chain seq x y z
N MET A 1 -22.10 11.18 4.29
CA MET A 1 -20.74 10.66 4.03
C MET A 1 -20.46 9.60 5.07
N ALA A 2 -20.20 8.35 4.66
CA ALA A 2 -19.89 7.28 5.61
C ALA A 2 -18.43 6.87 5.42
N VAL A 3 -17.53 7.53 6.15
CA VAL A 3 -16.28 6.89 6.56
C VAL A 3 -16.62 6.18 7.86
N VAL A 4 -17.13 4.96 7.76
CA VAL A 4 -17.11 4.08 8.93
C VAL A 4 -15.75 3.42 8.92
N ALA A 5 -14.74 4.15 9.42
CA ALA A 5 -13.67 3.45 10.10
C ALA A 5 -14.32 2.86 11.34
N LEU A 6 -14.92 1.68 11.19
CA LEU A 6 -15.27 0.84 12.32
C LEU A 6 -13.96 0.69 13.06
N VAL A 7 -13.84 1.32 14.23
CA VAL A 7 -12.76 1.04 15.16
C VAL A 7 -12.73 -0.47 15.26
N LYS A 8 -11.72 -1.09 14.64
CA LYS A 8 -11.59 -2.54 14.64
C LYS A 8 -11.50 -2.91 16.11
N ASN A 9 -12.39 -3.80 16.57
CA ASN A 9 -12.33 -4.32 17.93
C ASN A 9 -10.86 -4.62 18.29
N PRO A 10 -10.40 -4.34 19.52
CA PRO A 10 -9.01 -4.52 19.92
C PRO A 10 -8.45 -5.92 19.57
N GLU A 11 -9.31 -6.94 19.55
CA GLU A 11 -8.99 -8.32 19.13
C GLU A 11 -8.79 -8.52 17.61
N LYS A 12 -9.28 -7.63 16.75
CA LYS A 12 -9.16 -7.72 15.27
C LYS A 12 -8.02 -6.83 14.74
N ARG A 13 -6.82 -6.98 15.31
CA ARG A 13 -5.61 -6.32 14.78
C ARG A 13 -5.35 -6.75 13.34
N CYS A 14 -5.12 -5.78 12.45
CA CYS A 14 -4.72 -6.04 11.08
C CYS A 14 -3.21 -5.93 10.97
N ARG A 15 -2.51 -6.95 10.49
CA ARG A 15 -1.09 -6.81 10.15
C ARG A 15 -0.92 -6.51 8.67
N PHE A 16 -0.06 -5.55 8.35
CA PHE A 16 0.34 -5.23 6.99
C PHE A 16 1.86 -5.18 6.91
N ARG A 17 2.45 -6.02 6.05
CA ARG A 17 3.90 -6.05 5.79
C ARG A 17 4.19 -5.51 4.41
N LEU A 18 4.99 -4.45 4.35
CA LEU A 18 5.52 -3.91 3.11
C LEU A 18 6.94 -4.44 2.89
N HIS A 19 7.11 -5.31 1.91
CA HIS A 19 8.43 -5.69 1.40
C HIS A 19 8.83 -4.71 0.30
N THR A 20 9.97 -4.03 0.44
CA THR A 20 10.45 -3.04 -0.53
C THR A 20 11.96 -3.08 -0.66
N LEU A 21 12.46 -2.70 -1.83
CA LEU A 21 13.88 -2.54 -2.08
C LEU A 21 14.49 -1.44 -1.19
N THR A 22 15.73 -1.67 -0.76
CA THR A 22 16.61 -0.62 -0.21
C THR A 22 16.93 0.39 -1.31
N THR A 23 16.71 1.67 -1.04
CA THR A 23 17.01 2.71 -2.04
C THR A 23 18.52 2.86 -2.18
N LYS A 24 19.06 2.70 -3.40
CA LYS A 24 20.51 2.85 -3.66
C LYS A 24 21.01 4.30 -3.48
N LYS A 25 20.12 5.28 -3.58
CA LYS A 25 20.44 6.70 -3.37
C LYS A 25 20.21 7.08 -1.90
N VAL A 26 21.32 7.36 -1.20
CA VAL A 26 21.34 7.70 0.24
C VAL A 26 20.45 8.90 0.57
N GLU A 27 20.41 9.92 -0.30
CA GLU A 27 19.65 11.15 -0.10
C GLU A 27 18.13 10.91 0.06
N TYR A 28 17.57 9.99 -0.73
CA TYR A 28 16.14 9.67 -0.66
C TYR A 28 15.81 8.69 0.46
N HIS A 29 16.82 8.01 1.02
CA HIS A 29 16.60 6.98 2.01
C HIS A 29 16.06 7.54 3.32
N GLY A 30 16.64 8.65 3.80
CA GLY A 30 16.22 9.29 5.06
C GLY A 30 14.78 9.82 5.00
N GLY A 31 14.39 10.46 3.89
CA GLY A 31 13.02 10.95 3.71
C GLY A 31 11.99 9.84 3.64
N ARG A 32 12.30 8.74 2.92
CA ARG A 32 11.42 7.57 2.81
C ARG A 32 11.22 6.85 4.14
N VAL A 33 12.29 6.65 4.91
CA VAL A 33 12.21 6.00 6.23
C VAL A 33 11.32 6.81 7.18
N LYS A 34 11.53 8.13 7.27
CA LYS A 34 10.68 9.02 8.07
C LYS A 34 9.22 8.99 7.64
N MET A 35 8.96 8.91 6.33
CA MET A 35 7.60 8.75 5.80
C MET A 35 6.96 7.44 6.27
N PHE A 36 7.69 6.32 6.18
CA PHE A 36 7.20 5.03 6.64
C PHE A 36 6.96 4.98 8.15
N GLU A 37 7.84 5.57 8.95
CA GLU A 37 7.65 5.70 10.40
C GLU A 37 6.37 6.48 10.74
N LYS A 38 6.12 7.58 10.01
CA LYS A 38 4.89 8.36 10.18
C LYS A 38 3.65 7.56 9.79
N ILE A 39 3.72 6.76 8.72
CA ILE A 39 2.64 5.85 8.32
C ILE A 39 2.40 4.81 9.42
N ALA A 40 3.46 4.17 9.92
CA ALA A 40 3.36 3.16 10.98
C ALA A 40 2.70 3.73 12.24
N LYS A 41 3.13 4.91 12.68
CA LYS A 41 2.56 5.60 13.85
C LYS A 41 1.07 5.90 13.68
N ASN A 42 0.67 6.42 12.52
CA ASN A 42 -0.72 6.74 12.25
C ASN A 42 -1.59 5.48 12.10
N ALA A 43 -1.04 4.43 11.49
CA ALA A 43 -1.69 3.13 11.31
C ALA A 43 -1.94 2.43 12.65
N ALA A 44 -0.98 2.50 13.58
CA ALA A 44 -1.09 1.93 14.91
C ALA A 44 -2.28 2.52 15.70
N ALA A 45 -2.54 3.83 15.57
CA ALA A 45 -3.71 4.49 16.16
C ALA A 45 -5.05 3.96 15.63
N GLN A 46 -5.05 3.26 14.48
CA GLN A 46 -6.21 2.64 13.85
C GLN A 46 -6.23 1.10 14.01
N GLY A 47 -5.37 0.53 14.87
CA GLY A 47 -5.30 -0.91 15.09
C GLY A 47 -4.62 -1.69 13.96
N ILE A 48 -3.80 -1.02 13.15
CA ILE A 48 -3.04 -1.62 12.05
C ILE A 48 -1.56 -1.72 12.48
N ASP A 49 -1.06 -2.96 12.54
CA ASP A 49 0.35 -3.30 12.74
C ASP A 49 1.07 -3.22 11.39
N PHE A 50 1.69 -2.08 11.09
CA PHE A 50 2.38 -1.81 9.84
C PHE A 50 3.90 -1.98 9.99
N GLU A 51 4.45 -2.95 9.26
CA GLU A 51 5.86 -3.31 9.27
C GLU A 51 6.47 -3.10 7.88
N VAL A 52 7.67 -2.52 7.82
CA VAL A 52 8.42 -2.34 6.58
C VAL A 52 9.66 -3.22 6.61
N ILE A 53 9.80 -4.08 5.61
CA ILE A 53 10.91 -5.02 5.45
C ILE A 53 11.67 -4.59 4.20
N PHE A 54 12.95 -4.25 4.40
CA PHE A 54 13.84 -3.94 3.29
C PHE A 54 14.47 -5.24 2.78
N ASP A 55 14.17 -5.57 1.54
CA ASP A 55 14.60 -6.79 0.87
C ASP A 55 15.35 -6.39 -0.42
N PRO A 56 16.68 -6.54 -0.48
CA PRO A 56 17.48 -6.19 -1.66
C PRO A 56 17.14 -7.00 -2.92
N ASP A 57 16.56 -8.19 -2.75
CA ASP A 57 16.28 -9.16 -3.81
C ASP A 57 14.79 -9.16 -4.19
N ALA A 58 13.99 -8.23 -3.64
CA ALA A 58 12.58 -8.10 -3.95
C ALA A 58 12.34 -7.60 -5.39
N HIS A 59 11.98 -8.52 -6.29
CA HIS A 59 11.63 -8.21 -7.67
C HIS A 59 10.13 -8.29 -7.97
N ASP A 60 9.40 -9.11 -7.23
CA ASP A 60 8.00 -9.38 -7.53
C ASP A 60 7.05 -8.35 -6.92
N ARG A 61 5.91 -8.16 -7.60
CA ARG A 61 4.85 -7.24 -7.20
C ARG A 61 3.59 -8.05 -6.93
N TRP A 62 3.42 -8.43 -5.68
CA TRP A 62 2.27 -9.22 -5.24
C TRP A 62 1.68 -8.71 -3.93
N LEU A 63 0.43 -9.09 -3.68
CA LEU A 63 -0.24 -8.97 -2.40
C LEU A 63 -0.62 -10.37 -1.94
N ARG A 64 -0.29 -10.71 -0.69
CA ARG A 64 -0.68 -11.97 -0.06
C ARG A 64 -1.57 -11.67 1.13
N THR A 65 -2.66 -12.42 1.24
CA THR A 65 -3.59 -12.31 2.35
C THR A 65 -3.52 -13.56 3.24
N ASP A 66 -3.96 -13.40 4.48
CA ASP A 66 -4.23 -14.49 5.42
C ASP A 66 -5.40 -15.39 4.97
N THR A 67 -6.26 -14.89 4.08
CA THR A 67 -7.36 -15.63 3.44
C THR A 67 -6.94 -16.51 2.25
N GLY A 68 -5.63 -16.64 2.03
CA GLY A 68 -5.04 -17.54 1.02
C GLY A 68 -4.91 -16.95 -0.38
N TRP A 69 -5.27 -15.68 -0.60
CA TRP A 69 -5.12 -15.03 -1.89
C TRP A 69 -3.68 -14.58 -2.13
N ILE A 70 -3.23 -14.77 -3.36
CA ILE A 70 -2.02 -14.16 -3.91
C ILE A 70 -2.43 -13.42 -5.17
N ILE A 71 -2.21 -12.11 -5.18
CA ILE A 71 -2.60 -11.21 -6.26
C ILE A 71 -1.31 -10.66 -6.87
N PHE A 72 -1.04 -10.99 -8.13
CA PHE A 72 0.08 -10.47 -8.92
C PHE A 72 -0.34 -9.20 -9.65
N LEU A 73 0.51 -8.17 -9.54
CA LEU A 73 0.26 -6.83 -10.08
C LEU A 73 1.32 -6.50 -11.13
N GLY A 74 0.94 -6.48 -12.42
CA GLY A 74 1.89 -6.25 -13.52
C GLY A 74 2.64 -4.91 -13.46
N ARG A 75 2.11 -3.93 -12.72
CA ARG A 75 2.75 -2.63 -12.44
C ARG A 75 2.99 -2.35 -10.95
N GLY A 76 2.61 -3.27 -10.06
CA GLY A 76 2.54 -2.97 -8.62
C GLY A 76 1.39 -2.02 -8.30
N ILE A 77 1.53 -1.23 -7.24
CA ILE A 77 0.49 -0.30 -6.76
C ILE A 77 0.53 1.08 -7.46
N ASP A 78 1.58 1.38 -8.25
CA ASP A 78 1.71 2.63 -9.02
C ASP A 78 1.02 2.53 -10.40
N ILE A 79 -0.31 2.44 -10.36
CA ILE A 79 -1.13 2.22 -11.56
C ILE A 79 -1.79 3.49 -12.10
N PHE A 80 -1.77 4.61 -11.39
CA PHE A 80 -2.50 5.80 -11.80
C PHE A 80 -1.65 6.76 -12.65
N HIS A 81 -2.29 7.42 -13.61
CA HIS A 81 -1.71 8.59 -14.25
C HIS A 81 -1.66 9.77 -13.27
N ASN A 82 -0.79 10.74 -13.56
CA ASN A 82 -0.90 12.06 -12.96
C ASN A 82 -2.26 12.66 -13.34
N PHE A 83 -2.79 13.51 -12.47
CA PHE A 83 -4.05 14.21 -12.69
C PHE A 83 -3.79 15.72 -12.61
N GLU A 84 -4.66 16.48 -13.26
CA GLU A 84 -4.63 17.95 -13.28
C GLU A 84 -5.69 18.54 -12.34
N GLY A 85 -5.63 19.86 -12.11
CA GLY A 85 -6.62 20.57 -11.27
C GLY A 85 -6.26 20.74 -9.80
N GLY A 86 -5.04 20.36 -9.40
CA GLY A 86 -4.48 20.69 -8.08
C GLY A 86 -5.20 20.01 -6.92
N ALA A 87 -5.08 20.60 -5.72
CA ALA A 87 -5.55 19.99 -4.48
C ALA A 87 -7.09 19.84 -4.39
N TYR A 88 -7.86 20.62 -5.15
CA TYR A 88 -9.34 20.64 -5.08
C TYR A 88 -10.01 19.74 -6.13
N ALA A 89 -9.26 19.16 -7.07
CA ALA A 89 -9.82 18.23 -8.04
C ALA A 89 -10.16 16.88 -7.37
N PHE A 90 -11.28 16.26 -7.72
CA PHE A 90 -11.69 14.96 -7.15
C PHE A 90 -10.59 13.89 -7.12
N PRO A 91 -9.75 13.72 -8.15
CA PRO A 91 -8.70 12.71 -8.14
C PRO A 91 -7.59 12.94 -7.10
N SER A 92 -7.55 14.12 -6.46
CA SER A 92 -6.62 14.42 -5.35
C SER A 92 -7.00 13.70 -4.06
N ALA A 93 -8.28 13.52 -3.80
CA ALA A 93 -8.81 12.91 -2.57
C ALA A 93 -9.35 11.50 -2.78
N ARG A 94 -9.76 11.18 -4.01
CA ARG A 94 -10.53 9.98 -4.36
C ARG A 94 -9.91 9.26 -5.55
N GLN A 95 -9.24 8.14 -5.30
CA GLN A 95 -8.48 7.40 -6.31
C GLN A 95 -9.35 6.81 -7.42
N GLU A 96 -10.63 6.55 -7.17
CA GLU A 96 -11.58 6.05 -8.17
C GLU A 96 -11.84 7.02 -9.33
N PHE A 97 -11.51 8.30 -9.16
CA PHE A 97 -11.57 9.30 -10.23
C PHE A 97 -10.23 9.46 -10.97
N ARG A 98 -9.18 8.75 -10.57
CA ARG A 98 -7.88 8.79 -11.26
C ARG A 98 -7.90 7.83 -12.44
N ARG A 99 -7.49 8.32 -13.62
CA ARG A 99 -7.25 7.48 -14.79
C ARG A 99 -6.13 6.49 -14.48
N ALA A 100 -6.39 5.20 -14.69
CA ALA A 100 -5.37 4.16 -14.56
C ALA A 100 -4.59 3.97 -15.87
N ARG A 101 -3.31 3.63 -15.74
CA ARG A 101 -2.44 3.14 -16.81
C ARG A 101 -2.90 1.75 -17.22
N ALA A 102 -2.53 1.28 -18.41
CA ALA A 102 -2.75 -0.13 -18.76
C ALA A 102 -1.91 -1.04 -17.82
N PHE A 103 -2.55 -2.02 -17.20
CA PHE A 103 -1.90 -3.03 -16.34
C PHE A 103 -2.67 -4.35 -16.40
N SER A 104 -2.02 -5.42 -15.94
CA SER A 104 -2.64 -6.72 -15.72
C SER A 104 -2.70 -7.05 -14.23
N ILE A 105 -3.75 -7.78 -13.83
CA ILE A 105 -3.87 -8.41 -12.52
C ILE A 105 -4.16 -9.88 -12.77
N SER A 106 -3.39 -10.73 -12.11
CA SER A 106 -3.66 -12.17 -12.04
C SER A 106 -3.76 -12.54 -10.57
N TYR A 107 -4.72 -13.36 -10.20
CA TYR A 107 -4.87 -13.77 -8.80
C TYR A 107 -5.11 -15.27 -8.70
N VAL A 108 -4.57 -15.86 -7.65
CA VAL A 108 -4.75 -17.27 -7.31
C VAL A 108 -5.12 -17.37 -5.84
N ARG A 109 -5.98 -18.33 -5.50
CA ARG A 109 -6.25 -18.69 -4.11
C ARG A 109 -5.61 -20.02 -3.83
N LYS A 110 -4.70 -20.06 -2.86
CA LYS A 110 -4.25 -21.35 -2.32
C LYS A 110 -5.37 -21.89 -1.43
N ASN A 111 -5.93 -23.02 -1.82
CA ASN A 111 -6.72 -23.81 -0.89
C ASN A 111 -5.73 -24.36 0.15
N GLN A 112 -6.00 -24.10 1.43
CA GLN A 112 -5.27 -24.76 2.51
C GLN A 112 -5.60 -26.25 2.51
#